data_AF-A0AAD7BZT9-F1
#
_entry.id   AF-A0AAD7BZT9-F1
#
_cell.length_a   1.000
_cell.length_b   1.000
_cell.length_c   1.000
_cell.angle_alpha   90.00
_cell.angle_beta   90.00
_cell.angle_gamma   90.00
#
_symmetry.space_group_name_H-M   'P 1'
#
loop_
_entity.id
_entity.type
_entity.pdbx_description
1 polymer ?
#
loop_
_entity_poly.entity_id
_entity_poly.type
_entity_poly.pdbx_seq_one_letter_code
_entity_poly.pdbx_strand_id
1 'polypeptide(L)'
;MEREATPGETTPLIHPEENVQGNEDNIDLRDAWGDRTAEFALYLYLIGYYKDTLLPSSIFGFSMTFTGILFSRWAGSLVDKMPKLSIVRWSIFVQKISALAAYACVLGLRSVDADARFSPPGLLLFLLLVFSGCVVHLSNTCISIAVERDWTLCISGGSSARLAKLNTWMRQINLLCKLVAPLFVSFLTVTFDANDSTPSLSVVVLATVSALTMMFELYWIQIVYDRFPVLAVEQQLKNERRMSAAASPSSSTSPSSGTNVFRDWLEFTRLPVFLSSLSISLLYLTVLSFDGTMLGYLKTLDFRDDFLAEMRGLCVVTGLLGTLITVPLENKIGSARAGSWSIWSMVVCLLPVMASFYIFGPRTTLGALLLFGGMAMSRIGLWSFDLIQTKQLQEALTTHARRNTITALQYTMQSVADLMKYMMTMILSRPSEFRWAGLISFLSVTSGAVVYAAYLKKERGHIFHSPAELMRKLI
;
A
#
# COMPACT_ATOMS: atom_id res chain seq x y z
N MET A 1 5.80 -36.94 -72.23
CA MET A 1 4.60 -36.15 -72.53
C MET A 1 4.16 -35.48 -71.24
N GLU A 2 4.88 -34.44 -70.82
CA GLU A 2 4.46 -33.57 -69.72
C GLU A 2 3.78 -32.35 -70.36
N ARG A 3 2.52 -32.11 -69.98
CA ARG A 3 1.78 -30.90 -70.29
C ARG A 3 1.90 -29.93 -69.13
N GLU A 4 2.30 -28.71 -69.49
CA GLU A 4 1.77 -27.41 -69.06
C GLU A 4 1.46 -27.16 -67.58
N ALA A 5 2.21 -26.24 -66.99
CA ALA A 5 1.71 -25.31 -65.98
C ALA A 5 2.27 -23.90 -66.27
N THR A 6 1.39 -22.98 -66.66
CA THR A 6 1.58 -21.51 -66.62
C THR A 6 0.23 -20.91 -66.14
N PRO A 7 0.15 -19.61 -65.81
CA PRO A 7 0.79 -18.93 -64.70
C PRO A 7 -0.20 -18.08 -63.88
N GLY A 8 0.21 -17.61 -62.70
CA GLY A 8 -0.37 -16.43 -62.05
C GLY A 8 -1.21 -16.69 -60.81
N GLU A 9 -0.78 -16.16 -59.67
CA GLU A 9 -1.40 -14.98 -59.06
C GLU A 9 -0.61 -14.58 -57.80
N THR A 10 -0.08 -13.37 -57.84
CA THR A 10 0.45 -12.65 -56.69
C THR A 10 -0.69 -12.31 -55.74
N THR A 11 -0.60 -12.72 -54.47
CA THR A 11 -1.46 -12.23 -53.39
C THR A 11 -0.60 -11.64 -52.27
N PRO A 12 -0.97 -10.50 -51.68
CA PRO A 12 -0.06 -9.64 -50.93
C PRO A 12 0.10 -10.07 -49.47
N LEU A 13 1.27 -9.78 -48.91
CA LEU A 13 1.57 -9.81 -47.49
C LEU A 13 0.64 -8.84 -46.75
N ILE A 14 -0.36 -9.38 -46.05
CA ILE A 14 -1.19 -8.61 -45.12
C ILE A 14 -0.44 -8.54 -43.79
N HIS A 15 0.20 -7.41 -43.55
CA HIS A 15 0.43 -6.89 -42.20
C HIS A 15 -0.93 -6.58 -41.56
N PRO A 16 -1.11 -6.90 -40.27
CA PRO A 16 -1.98 -6.11 -39.43
C PRO A 16 -1.15 -5.54 -38.26
N GLU A 17 -0.45 -4.45 -38.53
CA GLU A 17 -0.39 -3.34 -37.56
C GLU A 17 -1.62 -2.45 -37.84
N GLU A 18 -2.14 -1.81 -36.79
CA GLU A 18 -3.31 -0.90 -36.75
C GLU A 18 -4.71 -1.54 -36.73
N ASN A 19 -5.20 -1.84 -35.53
CA ASN A 19 -6.36 -1.17 -34.91
C ASN A 19 -6.92 -2.00 -33.75
N VAL A 20 -6.27 -1.93 -32.59
CA VAL A 20 -6.94 -2.11 -31.28
C VAL A 20 -6.42 -1.02 -30.35
N GLN A 21 -6.61 0.22 -30.78
CA GLN A 21 -6.42 1.43 -29.98
C GLN A 21 -7.82 2.05 -29.83
N GLY A 22 -8.66 1.41 -29.03
CA GLY A 22 -10.02 1.88 -28.80
C GLY A 22 -10.75 1.02 -27.77
N ASN A 23 -11.04 1.62 -26.62
CA ASN A 23 -11.89 1.09 -25.55
C ASN A 23 -11.42 -0.16 -24.80
N GLU A 24 -10.38 -0.03 -23.96
CA GLU A 24 -10.24 -0.86 -22.75
C GLU A 24 -9.76 0.01 -21.58
N ASP A 25 -10.55 1.05 -21.28
CA ASP A 25 -10.46 1.81 -20.02
C ASP A 25 -11.51 1.24 -19.04
N ASN A 26 -11.11 1.04 -17.78
CA ASN A 26 -11.93 0.75 -16.58
C ASN A 26 -12.11 -0.68 -16.06
N ILE A 27 -11.04 -1.48 -15.86
CA ILE A 27 -11.21 -2.69 -15.02
C ILE A 27 -10.21 -2.92 -13.89
N ASP A 28 -9.61 -1.87 -13.31
CA ASP A 28 -8.89 -2.04 -12.03
C ASP A 28 -9.14 -0.95 -10.98
N LEU A 29 -10.00 0.04 -11.27
CA LEU A 29 -10.25 1.19 -10.38
C LEU A 29 -10.99 0.88 -9.07
N ARG A 30 -11.50 -0.34 -8.87
CA ARG A 30 -12.58 -0.59 -7.90
C ARG A 30 -12.19 -1.37 -6.65
N ASP A 31 -11.34 -2.37 -6.76
CA ASP A 31 -11.00 -3.21 -5.59
C ASP A 31 -10.09 -2.45 -4.61
N ALA A 32 -9.08 -1.76 -5.12
CA ALA A 32 -8.23 -0.87 -4.31
C ALA A 32 -9.01 0.30 -3.68
N TRP A 33 -10.14 0.73 -4.26
CA TRP A 33 -10.97 1.78 -3.67
C TRP A 33 -11.77 1.28 -2.47
N GLY A 34 -12.45 0.14 -2.60
CA GLY A 34 -13.27 -0.45 -1.55
C GLY A 34 -12.48 -0.76 -0.27
N ASP A 35 -11.32 -1.38 -0.42
CA ASP A 35 -10.42 -1.69 0.71
C ASP A 35 -9.94 -0.42 1.41
N ARG A 36 -9.41 0.55 0.64
CA ARG A 36 -8.86 1.80 1.20
C ARG A 36 -9.91 2.68 1.86
N THR A 37 -11.13 2.71 1.32
CA THR A 37 -12.23 3.44 1.95
C THR A 37 -12.67 2.77 3.24
N ALA A 38 -12.83 1.44 3.26
CA ALA A 38 -13.25 0.71 4.45
C ALA A 38 -12.19 0.75 5.55
N GLU A 39 -10.93 0.43 5.24
CA GLU A 39 -9.80 0.50 6.16
C GLU A 39 -9.78 1.87 6.85
N PHE A 40 -9.79 2.93 6.05
CA PHE A 40 -9.68 4.30 6.54
C PHE A 40 -10.91 4.77 7.33
N ALA A 41 -12.12 4.43 6.89
CA ALA A 41 -13.35 4.78 7.58
C ALA A 41 -13.47 4.08 8.95
N LEU A 42 -13.14 2.79 9.01
CA LEU A 42 -13.18 2.03 10.26
C LEU A 42 -12.20 2.60 11.31
N TYR A 43 -11.00 3.02 10.89
CA TYR A 43 -10.10 3.79 11.75
C TYR A 43 -10.77 5.05 12.30
N LEU A 44 -11.34 5.86 11.42
CA LEU A 44 -11.99 7.12 11.80
C LEU A 44 -13.14 6.92 12.78
N TYR A 45 -13.98 5.92 12.57
CA TYR A 45 -15.09 5.61 13.46
C TYR A 45 -14.61 5.10 14.82
N LEU A 46 -13.59 4.24 14.86
CA LEU A 46 -12.99 3.79 16.12
C LEU A 46 -12.43 4.95 16.94
N ILE A 47 -11.73 5.88 16.29
CA ILE A 47 -11.19 7.08 16.94
C ILE A 47 -12.31 7.98 17.45
N GLY A 48 -13.34 8.20 16.62
CA GLY A 48 -14.50 9.02 16.99
C GLY A 48 -15.25 8.46 18.20
N TYR A 49 -15.31 7.13 18.33
CA TYR A 49 -15.96 6.44 19.43
C TYR A 49 -15.07 6.32 20.68
N TYR A 50 -13.77 6.06 20.54
CA TYR A 50 -12.81 5.95 21.65
C TYR A 50 -11.92 7.19 21.75
N LYS A 51 -12.52 8.35 22.05
CA LYS A 51 -11.81 9.65 22.09
C LYS A 51 -10.65 9.72 23.10
N ASP A 52 -10.70 8.93 24.17
CA ASP A 52 -9.74 9.05 25.29
C ASP A 52 -8.48 8.19 25.13
N THR A 53 -8.43 7.31 24.13
CA THR A 53 -7.34 6.34 23.98
C THR A 53 -7.07 5.97 22.54
N LEU A 54 -5.79 5.81 22.19
CA LEU A 54 -5.36 5.35 20.87
C LEU A 54 -5.37 3.82 20.76
N LEU A 55 -5.60 3.11 21.88
CA LEU A 55 -5.47 1.66 21.96
C LEU A 55 -6.35 0.90 20.97
N PRO A 56 -7.67 1.17 20.83
CA PRO A 56 -8.54 0.37 19.95
C PRO A 56 -8.16 0.51 18.47
N SER A 57 -7.81 1.71 18.03
CA SER A 57 -7.33 1.95 16.67
C SER A 57 -5.98 1.26 16.41
N SER A 58 -5.09 1.23 17.41
CA SER A 58 -3.79 0.57 17.29
C SER A 58 -3.93 -0.96 17.26
N ILE A 59 -4.82 -1.53 18.07
CA ILE A 59 -5.14 -2.98 18.05
C ILE A 59 -5.72 -3.38 16.69
N PHE A 60 -6.65 -2.59 16.15
CA PHE A 60 -7.24 -2.83 14.84
C PHE A 60 -6.18 -2.87 13.74
N GLY A 61 -5.32 -1.85 13.69
CA GLY A 61 -4.20 -1.79 12.75
C GLY A 61 -3.19 -2.91 12.90
N PHE A 62 -2.75 -3.16 14.13
CA PHE A 62 -1.85 -4.26 14.44
C PHE A 62 -2.42 -5.59 13.96
N SER A 63 -3.69 -5.86 14.24
CA SER A 63 -4.34 -7.13 13.91
C SER A 63 -4.45 -7.35 12.40
N MET A 64 -4.81 -6.31 11.63
CA MET A 64 -4.85 -6.39 10.16
C MET A 64 -3.45 -6.66 9.58
N THR A 65 -2.45 -5.86 9.96
CA THR A 65 -1.07 -6.03 9.47
C THR A 65 -0.48 -7.38 9.88
N PHE A 66 -0.70 -7.81 11.13
CA PHE A 66 -0.23 -9.11 11.62
C PHE A 66 -0.89 -10.27 10.87
N THR A 67 -2.21 -10.20 10.64
CA THR A 67 -2.95 -11.21 9.85
C THR A 67 -2.42 -11.29 8.43
N GLY A 68 -2.19 -10.14 7.77
CA GLY A 68 -1.63 -10.09 6.42
C GLY A 68 -0.27 -10.79 6.34
N ILE A 69 0.61 -10.57 7.31
CA ILE A 69 1.92 -11.24 7.38
C ILE A 69 1.74 -12.75 7.59
N LEU A 70 0.97 -13.15 8.61
CA LEU A 70 0.82 -14.55 9.04
C LEU A 70 0.17 -15.41 7.96
N PHE A 71 -0.84 -14.88 7.27
CA PHE A 71 -1.63 -15.62 6.28
C PHE A 71 -1.22 -15.33 4.83
N SER A 72 -0.19 -14.51 4.57
CA SER A 72 0.32 -14.22 3.22
C SER A 72 0.61 -15.48 2.38
N ARG A 73 1.29 -16.48 2.98
CA ARG A 73 1.59 -17.76 2.32
C ARG A 73 0.34 -18.59 2.06
N TRP A 74 -0.59 -18.59 3.01
CA TRP A 74 -1.86 -19.29 2.87
C TRP A 74 -2.70 -18.68 1.73
N ALA A 75 -2.80 -17.35 1.67
CA ALA A 75 -3.48 -16.62 0.61
C ALA A 75 -2.91 -16.96 -0.77
N GLY A 76 -1.58 -16.95 -0.92
CA GLY A 76 -0.92 -17.38 -2.16
C GLY A 76 -1.23 -18.83 -2.54
N SER A 77 -1.12 -19.76 -1.58
CA SER A 77 -1.49 -21.16 -1.82
C SER A 77 -2.96 -21.34 -2.20
N LEU A 78 -3.86 -20.50 -1.68
CA LEU A 78 -5.28 -20.56 -1.97
C LEU A 78 -5.57 -20.13 -3.40
N VAL A 79 -4.99 -19.00 -3.84
CA VAL A 79 -5.02 -18.52 -5.23
C VAL A 79 -4.45 -19.57 -6.17
N ASP A 80 -3.41 -20.28 -5.74
CA ASP A 80 -2.84 -21.32 -6.56
C ASP A 80 -3.76 -22.52 -6.74
N LYS A 81 -4.44 -22.96 -5.68
CA LYS A 81 -5.23 -24.20 -5.66
C LYS A 81 -6.58 -24.06 -6.36
N MET A 82 -7.24 -22.93 -6.15
CA MET A 82 -8.61 -22.70 -6.59
C MET A 82 -8.69 -22.27 -8.07
N PRO A 83 -9.84 -22.44 -8.74
CA PRO A 83 -10.05 -21.90 -10.07
C PRO A 83 -9.93 -20.38 -10.09
N LYS A 84 -9.19 -19.82 -11.07
CA LYS A 84 -8.92 -18.37 -11.21
C LYS A 84 -10.14 -17.48 -11.02
N LEU A 85 -11.25 -17.75 -11.72
CA LEU A 85 -12.47 -16.95 -11.57
C LEU A 85 -13.14 -17.13 -10.21
N SER A 86 -13.26 -18.38 -9.76
CA SER A 86 -13.95 -18.70 -8.51
C SER A 86 -13.26 -18.09 -7.29
N ILE A 87 -11.92 -18.11 -7.23
CA ILE A 87 -11.20 -17.53 -6.10
C ILE A 87 -11.42 -16.02 -5.99
N VAL A 88 -11.39 -15.32 -7.13
CA VAL A 88 -11.62 -13.86 -7.13
C VAL A 88 -13.05 -13.54 -6.72
N ARG A 89 -14.06 -14.25 -7.25
CA ARG A 89 -15.47 -14.03 -6.87
C ARG A 89 -15.73 -14.29 -5.39
N TRP A 90 -15.21 -15.39 -4.86
CA TRP A 90 -15.31 -15.69 -3.43
C TRP A 90 -14.60 -14.66 -2.57
N SER A 91 -13.41 -14.21 -2.99
CA SER A 91 -12.65 -13.19 -2.25
C SER A 91 -13.39 -11.86 -2.23
N ILE A 92 -13.92 -11.39 -3.37
CA ILE A 92 -14.74 -10.17 -3.46
C ILE A 92 -15.98 -10.29 -2.56
N PHE A 93 -16.71 -11.41 -2.66
CA PHE A 93 -17.90 -11.62 -1.85
C PHE A 93 -17.59 -11.58 -0.34
N VAL A 94 -16.60 -12.34 0.10
CA VAL A 94 -16.18 -12.39 1.51
C VAL A 94 -15.67 -11.02 1.98
N GLN A 95 -14.87 -10.32 1.17
CA GLN A 95 -14.38 -8.98 1.48
C GLN A 95 -15.55 -8.00 1.74
N LYS A 96 -16.52 -7.93 0.83
CA LYS A 96 -17.63 -6.96 0.91
C LYS A 96 -18.62 -7.29 2.03
N ILE A 97 -18.94 -8.58 2.23
CA ILE A 97 -19.78 -9.00 3.37
C ILE A 97 -19.10 -8.70 4.70
N SER A 98 -17.78 -8.91 4.80
CA SER A 98 -17.03 -8.57 6.00
C SER A 98 -16.96 -7.04 6.20
N ALA A 99 -16.82 -6.25 5.15
CA ALA A 99 -16.89 -4.79 5.26
C ALA A 99 -18.27 -4.32 5.76
N LEU A 100 -19.36 -4.91 5.25
CA LEU A 100 -20.73 -4.62 5.71
C LEU A 100 -20.93 -5.03 7.18
N ALA A 101 -20.43 -6.19 7.59
CA ALA A 101 -20.45 -6.63 8.98
C ALA A 101 -19.65 -5.67 9.88
N ALA A 102 -18.51 -5.15 9.40
CA ALA A 102 -17.72 -4.15 10.14
C ALA A 102 -18.52 -2.84 10.32
N TYR A 103 -19.17 -2.34 9.27
CA TYR A 103 -20.04 -1.16 9.38
C TYR A 103 -21.22 -1.38 10.32
N ALA A 104 -21.83 -2.57 10.32
CA ALA A 104 -22.87 -2.94 11.27
C ALA A 104 -22.35 -2.96 12.72
N CYS A 105 -21.13 -3.48 12.95
CA CYS A 105 -20.48 -3.43 14.26
C CYS A 105 -20.20 -1.99 14.72
N VAL A 106 -19.83 -1.08 13.80
CA VAL A 106 -19.68 0.36 14.12
C VAL A 106 -21.01 0.97 14.56
N LEU A 107 -22.11 0.71 13.84
CA LEU A 107 -23.43 1.18 14.25
C LEU A 107 -23.84 0.61 15.62
N GLY A 108 -23.58 -0.69 15.84
CA GLY A 108 -23.80 -1.35 17.13
C GLY A 108 -23.00 -0.71 18.25
N LEU A 109 -21.70 -0.45 18.05
CA LEU A 109 -20.85 0.20 19.05
C LEU A 109 -21.39 1.57 19.43
N ARG A 110 -21.85 2.36 18.46
CA ARG A 110 -22.42 3.69 18.73
C ARG A 110 -23.75 3.65 19.46
N SER A 111 -24.46 2.53 19.44
CA SER A 111 -25.69 2.34 20.23
C SER A 111 -25.42 1.98 21.70
N VAL A 112 -24.18 1.59 22.04
CA VAL A 112 -23.76 1.34 23.42
C VAL A 112 -23.39 2.67 24.06
N ASP A 113 -23.91 2.90 25.28
CA ASP A 113 -23.62 4.11 26.03
C ASP A 113 -22.11 4.33 26.23
N ALA A 114 -21.70 5.59 26.18
CA ALA A 114 -20.32 6.01 26.31
C ALA A 114 -19.66 5.56 27.63
N ASP A 115 -20.43 5.40 28.71
CA ASP A 115 -19.91 4.93 29.99
C ASP A 115 -19.76 3.39 30.03
N ALA A 116 -20.44 2.69 29.13
CA ALA A 116 -20.42 1.24 28.98
C ALA A 116 -19.54 0.77 27.81
N ARG A 117 -18.63 1.61 27.29
CA ARG A 117 -17.75 1.28 26.14
C ARG A 117 -16.98 -0.03 26.31
N PHE A 118 -16.55 -0.34 27.53
CA PHE A 118 -15.80 -1.56 27.87
C PHE A 118 -16.67 -2.68 28.46
N SER A 119 -17.99 -2.56 28.38
CA SER A 119 -18.91 -3.62 28.77
C SER A 119 -18.75 -4.85 27.86
N PRO A 120 -19.15 -6.06 28.31
CA PRO A 120 -19.10 -7.26 27.48
C PRO A 120 -19.70 -7.12 26.06
N PRO A 121 -20.87 -6.47 25.85
CA PRO A 121 -21.39 -6.28 24.49
C PRO A 121 -20.54 -5.31 23.65
N GLY A 122 -20.00 -4.23 24.24
CA GLY A 122 -19.10 -3.31 23.55
C GLY A 122 -17.79 -3.99 23.13
N LEU A 123 -17.20 -4.80 24.02
CA LEU A 123 -16.02 -5.60 23.72
C LEU A 123 -16.28 -6.66 22.66
N LEU A 124 -17.43 -7.35 22.71
CA LEU A 124 -17.81 -8.33 21.69
C LEU A 124 -17.93 -7.68 20.31
N LEU A 125 -18.62 -6.53 20.21
CA LEU A 125 -18.73 -5.78 18.95
C LEU A 125 -17.38 -5.30 18.45
N PHE A 126 -16.48 -4.87 19.34
CA PHE A 126 -15.11 -4.50 18.98
C PHE A 126 -14.30 -5.70 18.47
N LEU A 127 -14.39 -6.86 19.11
CA LEU A 127 -13.70 -8.07 18.65
C LEU A 127 -14.23 -8.55 17.29
N LEU A 128 -15.55 -8.50 17.08
CA LEU A 128 -16.18 -8.80 15.79
C LEU A 128 -15.74 -7.80 14.71
N LEU A 129 -15.65 -6.52 15.04
CA LEU A 129 -15.14 -5.49 14.14
C LEU A 129 -13.70 -5.78 13.71
N VAL A 130 -12.80 -6.08 14.67
CA VAL A 130 -11.40 -6.41 14.40
C VAL A 130 -11.30 -7.67 13.55
N PHE A 131 -12.04 -8.72 13.90
CA PHE A 131 -12.10 -9.95 13.12
C PHE A 131 -12.55 -9.69 11.67
N SER A 132 -13.61 -8.89 11.50
CA SER A 132 -14.12 -8.54 10.19
C SER A 132 -13.11 -7.74 9.37
N GLY A 133 -12.40 -6.79 9.99
CA GLY A 133 -11.30 -6.05 9.35
C GLY A 133 -10.16 -6.96 8.89
N CYS A 134 -9.77 -7.94 9.72
CA CYS A 134 -8.78 -8.95 9.33
C CYS A 134 -9.22 -9.77 8.11
N VAL A 135 -10.50 -10.16 8.05
CA VAL A 135 -11.06 -10.89 6.89
C VAL A 135 -11.09 -10.01 5.64
N VAL A 136 -11.49 -8.73 5.75
CA VAL A 136 -11.42 -7.77 4.64
C VAL A 136 -10.00 -7.68 4.09
N HIS A 137 -9.02 -7.46 4.96
CA HIS A 137 -7.61 -7.32 4.58
C HIS A 137 -7.05 -8.59 3.92
N LEU A 138 -7.40 -9.77 4.46
CA LEU A 138 -6.95 -11.05 3.92
C LEU A 138 -7.57 -11.35 2.55
N SER A 139 -8.86 -11.07 2.38
CA SER A 139 -9.53 -11.21 1.08
C SER A 139 -8.96 -10.24 0.05
N ASN A 140 -8.66 -9.00 0.43
CA ASN A 140 -7.99 -8.04 -0.44
C ASN A 140 -6.60 -8.56 -0.89
N THR A 141 -5.84 -9.14 0.05
CA THR A 141 -4.54 -9.76 -0.27
C THR A 141 -4.69 -10.89 -1.30
N CYS A 142 -5.73 -11.73 -1.19
CA CYS A 142 -6.03 -12.77 -2.18
C CYS A 142 -6.36 -12.18 -3.55
N ILE A 143 -7.18 -11.12 -3.61
CA ILE A 143 -7.55 -10.48 -4.89
C ILE A 143 -6.32 -9.84 -5.52
N SER A 144 -5.48 -9.12 -4.76
CA SER A 144 -4.24 -8.55 -5.28
C SER A 144 -3.27 -9.61 -5.83
N ILE A 145 -3.15 -10.77 -5.18
CA ILE A 145 -2.32 -11.86 -5.70
C ILE A 145 -2.93 -12.46 -6.98
N ALA A 146 -4.25 -12.67 -7.01
CA ALA A 146 -4.92 -13.27 -8.15
C ALA A 146 -4.96 -12.33 -9.37
N VAL A 147 -5.45 -11.10 -9.20
CA VAL A 147 -5.68 -10.16 -10.31
C VAL A 147 -4.40 -9.39 -10.64
N GLU A 148 -3.80 -8.70 -9.67
CA GLU A 148 -2.68 -7.78 -9.97
C GLU A 148 -1.39 -8.52 -10.37
N ARG A 149 -1.20 -9.76 -9.90
CA ARG A 149 0.03 -10.54 -10.16
C ARG A 149 -0.17 -11.70 -11.12
N ASP A 150 -1.13 -12.59 -10.85
CA ASP A 150 -1.31 -13.82 -11.63
C ASP A 150 -2.05 -13.56 -12.96
N TRP A 151 -3.16 -12.81 -12.95
CA TRP A 151 -3.89 -12.51 -14.19
C TRP A 151 -3.10 -11.61 -15.13
N THR A 152 -2.46 -10.55 -14.61
CA THR A 152 -1.59 -9.67 -15.42
C THR A 152 -0.45 -10.45 -16.09
N LEU A 153 0.14 -11.42 -15.39
CA LEU A 153 1.16 -12.31 -15.94
C LEU A 153 0.59 -13.17 -17.08
N CYS A 154 -0.56 -13.81 -16.89
CA CYS A 154 -1.21 -14.63 -17.93
C CYS A 154 -1.59 -13.79 -19.16
N ILE A 155 -2.21 -12.62 -18.96
CA ILE A 155 -2.65 -11.73 -20.05
C ILE A 155 -1.46 -11.17 -20.83
N SER A 156 -0.30 -11.00 -20.19
CA SER A 156 0.91 -10.54 -20.87
C SER A 156 1.43 -11.52 -21.94
N GLY A 157 1.06 -12.81 -21.85
CA GLY A 157 1.46 -13.83 -22.83
C GLY A 157 2.98 -13.96 -23.00
N GLY A 158 3.76 -13.66 -21.95
CA GLY A 158 5.23 -13.66 -22.00
C GLY A 158 5.87 -12.38 -22.55
N SER A 159 5.08 -11.40 -23.04
CA SER A 159 5.59 -10.12 -23.48
C SER A 159 5.96 -9.23 -22.28
N SER A 160 7.26 -9.01 -22.10
CA SER A 160 7.77 -8.14 -21.02
C SER A 160 7.28 -6.69 -21.15
N ALA A 161 7.11 -6.19 -22.38
CA ALA A 161 6.58 -4.84 -22.62
C ALA A 161 5.11 -4.71 -22.21
N ARG A 162 4.28 -5.71 -22.54
CA ARG A 162 2.85 -5.73 -22.15
C ARG A 162 2.70 -5.85 -20.63
N LEU A 163 3.49 -6.71 -19.99
CA LEU A 163 3.51 -6.87 -18.53
C LEU A 163 3.92 -5.56 -17.83
N ALA A 164 4.94 -4.87 -18.34
CA ALA A 164 5.37 -3.58 -17.80
C ALA A 164 4.28 -2.52 -17.91
N LYS A 165 3.57 -2.46 -19.05
CA LYS A 165 2.43 -1.55 -19.24
C LYS A 165 1.30 -1.86 -18.26
N LEU A 166 0.88 -3.13 -18.15
CA LEU A 166 -0.16 -3.55 -17.20
C LEU A 166 0.22 -3.19 -15.75
N ASN A 167 1.41 -3.59 -15.30
CA ASN A 167 1.90 -3.27 -13.95
C ASN A 167 1.94 -1.77 -13.66
N THR A 168 2.24 -0.95 -14.68
CA THR A 168 2.23 0.51 -14.55
C THR A 168 0.82 1.03 -14.32
N TRP A 169 -0.16 0.56 -15.09
CA TRP A 169 -1.58 0.91 -14.90
C TRP A 169 -2.09 0.46 -13.53
N MET A 170 -1.80 -0.79 -13.11
CA MET A 170 -2.15 -1.29 -11.78
C MET A 170 -1.63 -0.37 -10.67
N ARG A 171 -0.35 0.01 -10.78
CA ARG A 171 0.30 0.88 -9.79
C ARG A 171 -0.34 2.26 -9.78
N GLN A 172 -0.59 2.87 -10.93
CA GLN A 172 -1.21 4.20 -11.02
C GLN A 172 -2.59 4.23 -10.38
N ILE A 173 -3.40 3.20 -10.64
CA ILE A 173 -4.73 3.07 -10.06
C ILE A 173 -4.64 2.94 -8.54
N ASN A 174 -3.79 2.04 -8.03
CA ASN A 174 -3.62 1.86 -6.58
C ASN A 174 -3.15 3.16 -5.90
N LEU A 175 -2.24 3.90 -6.55
CA LEU A 175 -1.80 5.20 -6.05
C LEU A 175 -2.94 6.24 -6.03
N LEU A 176 -3.76 6.29 -7.08
CA LEU A 176 -4.92 7.18 -7.13
C LEU A 176 -5.92 6.84 -6.02
N CYS A 177 -6.28 5.57 -5.86
CA CYS A 177 -7.17 5.11 -4.79
C CYS A 177 -6.60 5.44 -3.40
N LYS A 178 -5.30 5.22 -3.17
CA LYS A 178 -4.63 5.55 -1.90
C LYS A 178 -4.71 7.03 -1.55
N LEU A 179 -4.77 7.91 -2.55
CA LEU A 179 -4.88 9.36 -2.36
C LEU A 179 -6.33 9.82 -2.22
N VAL A 180 -7.24 9.33 -3.06
CA VAL A 180 -8.61 9.82 -3.17
C VAL A 180 -9.54 9.17 -2.12
N ALA A 181 -9.35 7.89 -1.78
CA ALA A 181 -10.22 7.19 -0.84
C ALA A 181 -10.27 7.85 0.56
N PRO A 182 -9.14 8.21 1.19
CA PRO A 182 -9.17 8.91 2.48
C PRO A 182 -9.82 10.29 2.42
N LEU A 183 -9.78 10.97 1.26
CA LEU A 183 -10.43 12.27 1.06
C LEU A 183 -11.94 12.10 0.93
N PHE A 184 -12.39 11.11 0.16
CA PHE A 184 -13.80 10.78 0.03
C PHE A 184 -14.42 10.43 1.39
N VAL A 185 -13.78 9.56 2.17
CA VAL A 185 -14.26 9.23 3.51
C VAL A 185 -14.28 10.45 4.41
N SER A 186 -13.21 11.28 4.41
CA SER A 186 -13.18 12.48 5.23
C SER A 186 -14.30 13.46 4.87
N PHE A 187 -14.54 13.68 3.58
CA PHE A 187 -15.63 14.50 3.09
C PHE A 187 -16.97 13.96 3.60
N LEU A 188 -17.23 12.66 3.45
CA LEU A 188 -18.46 12.04 3.95
C LEU A 188 -18.65 12.22 5.45
N THR A 189 -17.62 11.98 6.25
CA THR A 189 -17.72 12.12 7.72
C THR A 189 -17.97 13.57 8.14
N VAL A 190 -17.36 14.55 7.45
CA VAL A 190 -17.55 15.97 7.75
C VAL A 190 -18.94 16.44 7.33
N THR A 191 -19.44 16.02 6.17
CA THR A 191 -20.73 16.51 5.67
C THR A 191 -21.91 15.85 6.34
N PHE A 192 -21.80 14.57 6.67
CA PHE A 192 -22.93 13.76 7.12
C PHE A 192 -22.94 13.44 8.63
N ASP A 193 -21.79 13.53 9.31
CA ASP A 193 -21.69 13.27 10.75
C ASP A 193 -21.38 14.53 11.58
N ALA A 194 -21.49 15.74 11.02
CA ALA A 194 -21.23 16.99 11.74
C ALA A 194 -22.20 17.25 12.92
N ASN A 195 -23.39 16.64 12.91
CA ASN A 195 -24.37 16.76 13.98
C ASN A 195 -24.43 15.43 14.77
N ASP A 196 -24.03 15.48 16.05
CA ASP A 196 -23.95 14.33 16.98
C ASP A 196 -25.30 13.61 17.24
N SER A 197 -26.41 14.15 16.75
CA SER A 197 -27.78 13.71 17.08
C SER A 197 -28.44 12.79 16.04
N THR A 198 -27.78 12.45 14.93
CA THR A 198 -28.33 11.54 13.90
C THR A 198 -27.47 10.29 13.69
N PRO A 199 -28.09 9.12 13.39
CA PRO A 199 -27.35 7.91 13.03
C PRO A 199 -26.41 8.24 11.87
N SER A 200 -25.13 7.88 12.01
CA SER A 200 -24.05 8.28 11.10
C SER A 200 -24.38 7.92 9.66
N LEU A 201 -24.95 8.89 8.94
CA LEU A 201 -25.36 8.75 7.55
C LEU A 201 -24.14 8.39 6.70
N SER A 202 -22.94 8.80 7.11
CA SER A 202 -21.67 8.38 6.49
C SER A 202 -21.48 6.87 6.48
N VAL A 203 -21.79 6.16 7.58
CA VAL A 203 -21.66 4.70 7.70
C VAL A 203 -22.67 4.01 6.78
N VAL A 204 -23.90 4.52 6.73
CA VAL A 204 -24.97 4.00 5.87
C VAL A 204 -24.63 4.22 4.38
N VAL A 205 -24.10 5.39 4.03
CA VAL A 205 -23.65 5.70 2.67
C VAL A 205 -22.49 4.77 2.29
N LEU A 206 -21.48 4.60 3.15
CA LEU A 206 -20.36 3.70 2.88
C LEU A 206 -20.79 2.23 2.77
N ALA A 207 -21.72 1.77 3.62
CA ALA A 207 -22.29 0.44 3.52
C ALA A 207 -23.05 0.26 2.21
N THR A 208 -23.85 1.26 1.80
CA THR A 208 -24.57 1.24 0.52
C THR A 208 -23.62 1.22 -0.66
N VAL A 209 -22.57 2.06 -0.65
CA VAL A 209 -21.52 2.06 -1.68
C VAL A 209 -20.80 0.71 -1.71
N SER A 210 -20.52 0.09 -0.56
CA SER A 210 -19.93 -1.25 -0.48
C SER A 210 -20.84 -2.32 -1.12
N ALA A 211 -22.14 -2.29 -0.81
CA ALA A 211 -23.11 -3.22 -1.39
C ALA A 211 -23.27 -3.04 -2.91
N LEU A 212 -23.35 -1.80 -3.39
CA LEU A 212 -23.43 -1.49 -4.82
C LEU A 212 -22.15 -1.87 -5.56
N THR A 213 -20.98 -1.62 -4.95
CA THR A 213 -19.69 -2.00 -5.53
C THR A 213 -19.51 -3.51 -5.58
N MET A 214 -20.00 -4.27 -4.59
CA MET A 214 -20.02 -5.74 -4.63
C MET A 214 -20.74 -6.27 -5.87
N MET A 215 -21.96 -5.77 -6.15
CA MET A 215 -22.73 -6.20 -7.32
C MET A 215 -22.00 -5.91 -8.63
N PHE A 216 -21.43 -4.72 -8.74
CA PHE A 216 -20.67 -4.33 -9.90
C PHE A 216 -19.40 -5.17 -10.07
N GLU A 217 -18.60 -5.36 -9.02
CA GLU A 217 -17.33 -6.09 -9.11
C GLU A 217 -17.54 -7.55 -9.51
N LEU A 218 -18.56 -8.22 -8.95
CA LEU A 218 -18.90 -9.59 -9.32
C LEU A 218 -19.39 -9.72 -10.77
N TYR A 219 -20.01 -8.67 -11.31
CA TYR A 219 -20.44 -8.61 -12.71
C TYR A 219 -19.26 -8.33 -13.66
N TRP A 220 -18.44 -7.33 -13.37
CA TRP A 220 -17.33 -6.94 -14.24
C TRP A 220 -16.18 -7.93 -14.23
N ILE A 221 -15.91 -8.59 -13.10
CA ILE A 221 -14.86 -9.62 -13.07
C ILE A 221 -15.21 -10.82 -13.97
N GLN A 222 -16.51 -11.12 -14.13
CA GLN A 222 -16.97 -12.11 -15.09
C GLN A 222 -16.67 -11.66 -16.52
N ILE A 223 -17.00 -10.41 -16.86
CA ILE A 223 -16.72 -9.84 -18.19
C ILE A 223 -15.23 -9.91 -18.51
N VAL A 224 -14.35 -9.54 -17.57
CA VAL A 224 -12.89 -9.62 -17.76
C VAL A 224 -12.47 -11.05 -18.08
N TYR A 225 -12.95 -12.01 -17.28
CA TYR A 225 -12.58 -13.40 -17.45
C TYR A 225 -13.00 -13.94 -18.82
N ASP A 226 -14.20 -13.60 -19.28
CA ASP A 226 -14.72 -14.03 -20.58
C ASP A 226 -14.00 -13.33 -21.75
N ARG A 227 -13.51 -12.10 -21.56
CA ARG A 227 -12.73 -11.35 -22.56
C ARG A 227 -11.31 -11.88 -22.73
N PHE A 228 -10.73 -12.50 -21.71
CA PHE A 228 -9.37 -13.05 -21.74
C PHE A 228 -9.38 -14.58 -21.64
N PRO A 229 -9.69 -15.30 -22.74
CA PRO A 229 -9.78 -16.77 -22.73
C PRO A 229 -8.45 -17.46 -22.36
N VAL A 230 -7.32 -16.75 -22.49
CA VAL A 230 -5.99 -17.18 -22.02
C VAL A 230 -5.99 -17.60 -20.55
N LEU A 231 -6.84 -16.98 -19.71
CA LEU A 231 -6.97 -17.33 -18.29
C LEU A 231 -7.57 -18.74 -18.10
N ALA A 232 -8.56 -19.10 -18.92
CA ALA A 232 -9.18 -20.41 -18.89
C ALA A 232 -8.24 -21.51 -19.40
N VAL A 233 -7.49 -21.22 -20.48
CA VAL A 233 -6.47 -22.13 -21.02
C VAL A 233 -5.38 -22.41 -20.00
N GLU A 234 -4.83 -21.37 -19.36
CA GLU A 234 -3.80 -21.55 -18.32
C GLU A 234 -4.33 -22.35 -17.12
N GLN A 235 -5.59 -22.16 -16.75
CA GLN A 235 -6.23 -22.95 -15.70
C GLN A 235 -6.32 -24.45 -16.08
N GLN A 236 -6.67 -24.76 -17.33
CA GLN A 236 -6.70 -26.14 -17.83
C GLN A 236 -5.31 -26.77 -17.80
N LEU A 237 -4.30 -26.07 -18.31
CA LEU A 237 -2.90 -26.51 -18.27
C LEU A 237 -2.42 -26.75 -16.83
N LYS A 238 -2.79 -25.89 -15.88
CA LYS A 238 -2.47 -26.06 -14.46
C LYS A 238 -3.14 -27.30 -13.86
N ASN A 239 -4.38 -27.58 -14.24
CA ASN A 239 -5.11 -28.78 -13.80
C ASN A 239 -4.51 -30.06 -14.38
N GLU A 240 -4.14 -30.07 -15.67
CA GLU A 240 -3.48 -31.19 -16.34
C GLU A 240 -2.14 -31.53 -15.67
N ARG A 241 -1.29 -30.52 -15.45
CA ARG A 241 0.00 -30.70 -14.75
C ARG A 241 -0.19 -31.31 -13.35
N ARG A 242 -1.25 -30.92 -12.63
CA ARG A 242 -1.58 -31.48 -11.32
C ARG A 242 -2.05 -32.95 -11.39
N MET A 243 -2.88 -33.30 -12.36
CA MET A 243 -3.34 -34.68 -12.54
C MET A 243 -2.18 -35.59 -12.93
N SER A 244 -1.29 -35.16 -13.82
CA SER A 244 -0.08 -35.92 -14.19
C SER A 244 0.88 -36.09 -13.00
N ALA A 245 1.05 -35.06 -12.17
CA ALA A 245 1.87 -35.14 -10.96
C ALA A 245 1.28 -36.09 -9.91
N ALA A 246 -0.06 -36.17 -9.79
CA ALA A 246 -0.74 -37.09 -8.87
C ALA A 246 -0.73 -38.56 -9.34
N ALA A 247 -0.61 -38.80 -10.64
CA ALA A 247 -0.61 -40.15 -11.23
C ALA A 247 0.76 -40.86 -11.20
N SER A 248 1.82 -40.18 -10.76
CA SER A 248 3.19 -40.71 -10.73
C SER A 248 3.55 -41.25 -9.33
N PRO A 249 3.71 -42.58 -9.12
CA PRO A 249 4.13 -43.12 -7.84
C PRO A 249 5.66 -43.14 -7.74
N SER A 250 6.30 -42.04 -7.35
CA SER A 250 7.71 -42.09 -6.90
C SER A 250 8.09 -40.90 -6.02
N SER A 251 8.67 -41.25 -4.87
CA SER A 251 9.51 -40.46 -3.97
C SER A 251 9.10 -38.99 -3.77
N SER A 252 8.43 -38.75 -2.65
CA SER A 252 8.37 -37.45 -1.96
C SER A 252 9.77 -37.00 -1.51
N THR A 253 10.66 -36.74 -2.46
CA THR A 253 11.67 -35.70 -2.24
C THR A 253 10.87 -34.41 -2.35
N SER A 254 10.33 -33.96 -1.22
CA SER A 254 9.90 -32.56 -1.12
C SER A 254 11.04 -31.74 -1.72
N PRO A 255 10.83 -30.94 -2.77
CA PRO A 255 11.84 -29.96 -3.10
C PRO A 255 12.05 -29.16 -1.83
N SER A 256 13.30 -28.94 -1.48
CA SER A 256 13.75 -28.09 -0.38
C SER A 256 13.25 -26.64 -0.59
N SER A 257 11.94 -26.44 -0.51
CA SER A 257 11.27 -25.13 -0.45
C SER A 257 11.40 -24.50 0.93
N GLY A 258 12.13 -25.16 1.83
CA GLY A 258 12.92 -24.50 2.86
C GLY A 258 14.30 -24.16 2.30
N THR A 259 14.39 -23.27 1.31
CA THR A 259 15.59 -22.42 1.29
C THR A 259 15.59 -21.75 2.66
N ASN A 260 16.67 -21.93 3.42
CA ASN A 260 16.75 -21.36 4.76
C ASN A 260 16.42 -19.86 4.62
N VAL A 261 15.30 -19.41 5.18
CA VAL A 261 14.89 -17.99 5.15
C VAL A 261 16.06 -17.10 5.58
N PHE A 262 16.86 -17.61 6.52
CA PHE A 262 18.14 -17.02 6.92
C PHE A 262 19.14 -16.79 5.78
N ARG A 263 19.30 -17.73 4.85
CA ARG A 263 20.15 -17.60 3.67
C ARG A 263 19.63 -16.52 2.73
N ASP A 264 18.32 -16.40 2.57
CA ASP A 264 17.69 -15.37 1.73
C ASP A 264 17.92 -13.97 2.31
N TRP A 265 17.77 -13.83 3.63
CA TRP A 265 18.13 -12.61 4.34
C TRP A 265 19.62 -12.31 4.23
N LEU A 266 20.48 -13.30 4.43
CA LEU A 266 21.93 -13.14 4.33
C LEU A 266 22.34 -12.70 2.92
N GLU A 267 21.75 -13.28 1.88
CA GLU A 267 21.93 -12.87 0.49
C GLU A 267 21.48 -11.43 0.29
N PHE A 268 20.30 -11.05 0.79
CA PHE A 268 19.79 -9.69 0.70
C PHE A 268 20.72 -8.68 1.39
N THR A 269 21.18 -8.95 2.61
CA THR A 269 22.08 -8.03 3.35
C THR A 269 23.41 -7.75 2.66
N ARG A 270 23.85 -8.66 1.78
CA ARG A 270 25.11 -8.50 1.03
C ARG A 270 24.94 -7.61 -0.21
N LEU A 271 23.72 -7.42 -0.69
CA LEU A 271 23.46 -6.59 -1.86
C LEU A 271 23.71 -5.10 -1.54
N PRO A 272 24.28 -4.33 -2.49
CA PRO A 272 24.55 -2.91 -2.28
C PRO A 272 23.27 -2.13 -1.96
N VAL A 273 22.15 -2.52 -2.58
CA VAL A 273 20.83 -1.89 -2.42
C VAL A 273 20.19 -2.12 -1.04
N PHE A 274 20.72 -3.04 -0.22
CA PHE A 274 20.17 -3.35 1.10
C PHE A 274 20.04 -2.13 2.01
N LEU A 275 21.06 -1.26 2.04
CA LEU A 275 21.02 -0.04 2.86
C LEU A 275 19.92 0.93 2.39
N SER A 276 19.71 1.02 1.07
CA SER A 276 18.62 1.80 0.50
C SER A 276 17.25 1.21 0.88
N SER A 277 17.12 -0.12 0.85
CA SER A 277 15.92 -0.84 1.32
C SER A 277 15.67 -0.67 2.83
N LEU A 278 16.71 -0.76 3.67
CA LEU A 278 16.62 -0.53 5.11
C LEU A 278 16.17 0.91 5.42
N SER A 279 16.67 1.88 4.66
CA SER A 279 16.26 3.28 4.79
C SER A 279 14.76 3.44 4.57
N ILE A 280 14.21 2.96 3.44
CA ILE A 280 12.76 3.08 3.20
C ILE A 280 11.93 2.32 4.24
N SER A 281 12.40 1.18 4.74
CA SER A 281 11.70 0.44 5.81
C SER A 281 11.62 1.24 7.12
N LEU A 282 12.67 1.98 7.49
CA LEU A 282 12.64 2.85 8.68
C LEU A 282 11.61 3.98 8.56
N LEU A 283 11.29 4.43 7.34
CA LEU A 283 10.27 5.44 7.10
C LEU A 283 8.84 4.93 7.36
N TYR A 284 8.61 3.61 7.38
CA TYR A 284 7.31 3.01 7.74
C TYR A 284 7.08 2.99 9.25
N LEU A 285 8.14 3.07 10.06
CA LEU A 285 8.05 3.27 11.51
C LEU A 285 7.84 4.76 11.81
N THR A 286 6.69 5.31 11.41
CA THR A 286 6.34 6.71 11.67
C THR A 286 4.87 6.89 12.00
N VAL A 287 4.59 7.62 13.09
CA VAL A 287 3.25 8.14 13.41
C VAL A 287 3.06 9.58 12.92
N LEU A 288 4.09 10.21 12.35
CA LEU A 288 4.07 11.60 11.87
C LEU A 288 3.54 11.69 10.44
N SER A 289 2.39 11.06 10.24
CA SER A 289 1.77 10.80 8.97
C SER A 289 0.28 10.93 9.20
N PHE A 290 -0.45 11.61 8.31
CA PHE A 290 -1.91 11.68 8.29
C PHE A 290 -2.59 10.32 8.02
N ASP A 291 -2.24 9.31 8.81
CA ASP A 291 -2.88 8.01 8.90
C ASP A 291 -3.83 7.97 10.12
N GLY A 292 -4.49 6.83 10.34
CA GLY A 292 -5.41 6.65 11.45
C GLY A 292 -4.80 6.99 12.81
N THR A 293 -3.51 6.72 13.03
CA THR A 293 -2.88 6.93 14.34
C THR A 293 -2.77 8.42 14.67
N MET A 294 -2.20 9.23 13.76
CA MET A 294 -2.05 10.66 13.97
C MET A 294 -3.40 11.36 14.05
N LEU A 295 -4.33 10.95 13.20
CA LEU A 295 -5.69 11.45 13.24
C LEU A 295 -6.39 11.13 14.56
N GLY A 296 -6.10 9.95 15.09
CA GLY A 296 -6.44 9.52 16.45
C GLY A 296 -6.05 10.55 17.48
N TYR A 297 -4.76 10.87 17.48
CA TYR A 297 -4.20 11.85 18.38
C TYR A 297 -4.78 13.25 18.19
N LEU A 298 -4.88 13.72 16.94
CA LEU A 298 -5.40 15.04 16.62
C LEU A 298 -6.86 15.23 17.06
N LYS A 299 -7.69 14.17 16.99
CA LYS A 299 -9.06 14.21 17.51
C LYS A 299 -9.10 14.37 19.03
N THR A 300 -8.12 13.85 19.77
CA THR A 300 -8.02 14.07 21.24
C THR A 300 -7.62 15.51 21.61
N LEU A 301 -7.17 16.30 20.63
CA LEU A 301 -6.86 17.72 20.79
C LEU A 301 -8.05 18.64 20.43
N ASP A 302 -9.22 18.07 20.14
CA ASP A 302 -10.45 18.78 19.76
C ASP A 302 -10.29 19.68 18.52
N PHE A 303 -9.43 19.30 17.57
CA PHE A 303 -9.42 19.93 16.25
C PHE A 303 -10.74 19.65 15.52
N ARG A 304 -11.26 20.66 14.82
CA ARG A 304 -12.47 20.51 14.02
C ARG A 304 -12.29 19.48 12.91
N ASP A 305 -13.30 18.64 12.70
CA ASP A 305 -13.26 17.55 11.73
C ASP A 305 -13.09 18.05 10.28
N ASP A 306 -13.67 19.21 9.94
CA ASP A 306 -13.52 19.84 8.63
C ASP A 306 -12.09 20.30 8.38
N PHE A 307 -11.46 20.95 9.35
CA PHE A 307 -10.07 21.34 9.29
C PHE A 307 -9.12 20.13 9.15
N LEU A 308 -9.38 19.04 9.88
CA LEU A 308 -8.59 17.81 9.75
C LEU A 308 -8.73 17.17 8.36
N ALA A 309 -9.91 17.25 7.73
CA ALA A 309 -10.13 16.80 6.37
C ALA A 309 -9.37 17.67 5.35
N GLU A 310 -9.40 19.00 5.50
CA GLU A 310 -8.66 19.95 4.66
C GLU A 310 -7.15 19.71 4.72
N MET A 311 -6.59 19.56 5.92
CA MET A 311 -5.15 19.31 6.09
C MET A 311 -4.73 17.97 5.49
N ARG A 312 -5.62 16.97 5.44
CA ARG A 312 -5.37 15.74 4.69
C ARG A 312 -5.37 15.98 3.18
N GLY A 313 -6.31 16.78 2.68
CA GLY A 313 -6.31 17.25 1.29
C GLY A 313 -4.97 17.87 0.90
N LEU A 314 -4.45 18.74 1.75
CA LEU A 314 -3.13 19.35 1.58
C LEU A 314 -2.00 18.30 1.54
N CYS A 315 -2.04 17.28 2.41
CA CYS A 315 -1.07 16.18 2.40
C CYS A 315 -1.11 15.34 1.11
N VAL A 316 -2.30 15.14 0.53
CA VAL A 316 -2.45 14.47 -0.77
C VAL A 316 -1.85 15.31 -1.89
N VAL A 317 -2.14 16.62 -1.92
CA VAL A 317 -1.59 17.55 -2.92
C VAL A 317 -0.06 17.62 -2.85
N THR A 318 0.50 17.80 -1.65
CA THR A 318 1.96 17.81 -1.44
C THR A 318 2.62 16.46 -1.76
N GLY A 319 1.96 15.34 -1.51
CA GLY A 319 2.42 14.03 -1.95
C GLY A 319 2.51 13.90 -3.49
N LEU A 320 1.47 14.36 -4.20
CA LEU A 320 1.45 14.44 -5.67
C LEU A 320 2.53 15.39 -6.21
N LEU A 321 2.77 16.52 -5.55
CA LEU A 321 3.89 17.39 -5.91
C LEU A 321 5.23 16.66 -5.79
N GLY A 322 5.42 15.83 -4.76
CA GLY A 322 6.60 14.98 -4.62
C GLY A 322 6.82 14.02 -5.80
N THR A 323 5.74 13.43 -6.33
CA THR A 323 5.85 12.54 -7.49
C THR A 323 6.23 13.30 -8.76
N LEU A 324 5.65 14.49 -8.96
CA LEU A 324 5.98 15.37 -10.09
C LEU A 324 7.42 15.91 -10.05
N ILE A 325 7.92 16.23 -8.85
CA ILE A 325 9.29 16.75 -8.64
C ILE A 325 10.35 15.65 -8.84
N THR A 326 9.98 14.37 -8.72
CA THR A 326 10.95 13.27 -8.74
C THR A 326 11.72 13.18 -10.05
N VAL A 327 11.04 13.17 -11.20
CA VAL A 327 11.68 13.08 -12.52
C VAL A 327 12.66 14.24 -12.80
N PRO A 328 12.27 15.53 -12.65
CA PRO A 328 13.21 16.63 -12.88
C PRO A 328 14.36 16.64 -11.86
N LEU A 329 14.12 16.21 -10.62
CA LEU A 329 15.18 16.09 -9.61
C LEU A 329 16.20 15.01 -10.00
N GLU A 330 15.73 13.81 -10.37
CA GLU A 330 16.61 12.72 -10.82
C GLU A 330 17.43 13.12 -12.06
N ASN A 331 16.81 13.79 -13.04
CA ASN A 331 17.50 14.23 -14.26
C ASN A 331 18.60 15.26 -13.99
N LYS A 332 18.46 16.10 -12.95
CA LYS A 332 19.42 17.16 -12.64
C LYS A 332 20.60 16.69 -11.79
N ILE A 333 20.35 15.89 -10.76
CA ILE A 333 21.39 15.54 -9.76
C ILE A 333 21.71 14.04 -9.70
N GLY A 334 21.00 13.21 -10.46
CA GLY A 334 21.14 11.76 -10.49
C GLY A 334 20.37 11.07 -9.36
N SER A 335 19.99 9.81 -9.58
CA SER A 335 19.09 9.04 -8.69
C SER A 335 19.57 9.00 -7.23
N ALA A 336 20.85 8.66 -6.99
CA ALA A 336 21.38 8.54 -5.63
C ALA A 336 21.39 9.89 -4.86
N ARG A 337 21.71 11.01 -5.52
CA ARG A 337 21.66 12.34 -4.86
C ARG A 337 20.23 12.82 -4.69
N ALA A 338 19.37 12.55 -5.66
CA ALA A 338 17.94 12.85 -5.56
C ALA A 338 17.33 12.14 -4.35
N GLY A 339 17.64 10.85 -4.13
CA GLY A 339 17.19 10.12 -2.95
C GLY A 339 17.69 10.75 -1.64
N SER A 340 18.95 11.19 -1.59
CA SER A 340 19.50 11.86 -0.41
C SER A 340 18.82 13.21 -0.15
N TRP A 341 18.59 14.01 -1.19
CA TRP A 341 17.86 15.27 -1.07
C TRP A 341 16.42 15.04 -0.57
N SER A 342 15.73 14.03 -1.10
CA SER A 342 14.34 13.73 -0.74
C SER A 342 14.19 13.29 0.71
N ILE A 343 15.08 12.42 1.22
CA ILE A 343 15.00 11.98 2.62
C ILE A 343 15.43 13.07 3.61
N TRP A 344 16.45 13.88 3.28
CA TRP A 344 16.87 14.99 4.15
C TRP A 344 15.87 16.15 4.14
N SER A 345 15.24 16.46 3.00
CA SER A 345 14.16 17.45 2.97
C SER A 345 12.99 17.00 3.85
N MET A 346 12.67 15.70 3.86
CA MET A 346 11.67 15.14 4.77
C MET A 346 12.05 15.33 6.24
N VAL A 347 13.29 15.03 6.64
CA VAL A 347 13.80 15.26 8.02
C VAL A 347 13.66 16.73 8.41
N VAL A 348 14.10 17.65 7.55
CA VAL A 348 14.04 19.09 7.81
C VAL A 348 12.59 19.57 7.99
N CYS A 349 11.66 19.09 7.15
CA CYS A 349 10.24 19.42 7.28
C CYS A 349 9.61 18.88 8.57
N LEU A 350 10.17 17.83 9.20
CA LEU A 350 9.69 17.30 10.48
C LEU A 350 10.28 18.01 11.70
N LEU A 351 11.32 18.83 11.58
CA LEU A 351 11.84 19.63 12.70
C LEU A 351 10.80 20.61 13.28
N PRO A 352 10.03 21.37 12.45
CA PRO A 352 8.88 22.14 12.93
C PRO A 352 7.85 21.32 13.70
N VAL A 353 7.61 20.07 13.27
CA VAL A 353 6.68 19.16 13.95
C VAL A 353 7.17 18.84 15.35
N MET A 354 8.47 18.64 15.54
CA MET A 354 9.07 18.45 16.88
C MET A 354 8.97 19.72 17.73
N ALA A 355 9.20 20.90 17.14
CA ALA A 355 9.01 22.16 17.85
C ALA A 355 7.55 22.35 18.33
N SER A 356 6.58 21.90 17.54
CA SER A 356 5.16 21.88 17.94
C SER A 356 4.92 21.03 19.18
N PHE A 357 5.44 19.80 19.24
CA PHE A 357 5.24 18.90 20.38
C PHE A 357 5.96 19.34 21.66
N TYR A 358 7.14 19.95 21.54
CA TYR A 358 8.04 20.16 22.69
C TYR A 358 8.17 21.61 23.15
N ILE A 359 7.92 22.59 22.28
CA ILE A 359 8.15 24.01 22.58
C ILE A 359 6.81 24.76 22.64
N PHE A 360 6.05 24.74 21.55
CA PHE A 360 4.86 25.59 21.39
C PHE A 360 3.57 24.95 21.89
N GLY A 361 3.51 23.62 21.93
CA GLY A 361 2.30 22.86 22.19
C GLY A 361 1.38 22.83 20.96
N PRO A 362 0.85 21.66 20.58
CA PRO A 362 0.12 21.49 19.32
C PRO A 362 -1.22 22.24 19.27
N ARG A 363 -1.78 22.64 20.42
CA ARG A 363 -3.04 23.39 20.52
C ARG A 363 -2.90 24.89 20.21
N THR A 364 -1.69 25.44 20.27
CA THR A 364 -1.47 26.86 19.94
C THR A 364 -1.55 27.05 18.43
N THR A 365 -1.92 28.24 17.95
CA THR A 365 -2.00 28.53 16.51
C THR A 365 -0.66 28.28 15.81
N LEU A 366 0.45 28.72 16.43
CA LEU A 366 1.80 28.50 15.91
C LEU A 366 2.17 27.00 15.97
N GLY A 367 1.88 26.31 17.07
CA GLY A 367 2.11 24.86 17.18
C GLY A 367 1.34 24.06 16.14
N ALA A 368 0.06 24.35 15.93
CA ALA A 368 -0.76 23.74 14.89
C ALA A 368 -0.18 24.00 13.50
N LEU A 369 0.19 25.26 13.17
CA LEU A 369 0.82 25.60 11.89
C LEU A 369 2.10 24.79 11.64
N LEU A 370 2.97 24.68 12.65
CA LEU A 370 4.22 23.92 12.55
C LEU A 370 3.97 22.41 12.42
N LEU A 371 2.97 21.89 13.13
CA LEU A 371 2.54 20.49 13.08
C LEU A 371 2.01 20.12 11.69
N PHE A 372 0.98 20.82 11.25
CA PHE A 372 0.29 20.54 10.00
C PHE A 372 1.14 20.89 8.77
N GLY A 373 1.79 22.06 8.79
CA GLY A 373 2.67 22.50 7.71
C GLY A 373 3.88 21.59 7.55
N GLY A 374 4.54 21.22 8.66
CA GLY A 374 5.67 20.30 8.63
C GLY A 374 5.30 18.90 8.13
N MET A 375 4.15 18.35 8.58
CA MET A 375 3.64 17.07 8.10
C MET A 375 3.23 17.10 6.62
N ALA A 376 2.64 18.19 6.13
CA ALA A 376 2.28 18.32 4.72
C ALA A 376 3.54 18.43 3.85
N MET A 377 4.47 19.32 4.18
CA MET A 377 5.71 19.52 3.42
C MET A 377 6.61 18.28 3.40
N SER A 378 6.62 17.48 4.48
CA SER A 378 7.39 16.24 4.53
C SER A 378 6.91 15.19 3.51
N ARG A 379 5.65 15.27 3.03
CA ARG A 379 5.12 14.36 2.00
C ARG A 379 5.84 14.49 0.66
N ILE A 380 6.33 15.69 0.31
CA ILE A 380 7.10 15.90 -0.92
C ILE A 380 8.35 15.02 -0.90
N GLY A 381 9.11 15.07 0.21
CA GLY A 381 10.32 14.27 0.41
C GLY A 381 10.01 12.77 0.49
N LEU A 382 8.97 12.39 1.23
CA LEU A 382 8.54 10.99 1.39
C LEU A 382 8.22 10.32 0.04
N TRP A 383 7.31 10.90 -0.74
CA TRP A 383 6.86 10.32 -2.00
C TRP A 383 7.94 10.35 -3.07
N SER A 384 8.80 11.38 -3.05
CA SER A 384 9.94 11.43 -3.95
C SER A 384 10.97 10.35 -3.62
N PHE A 385 11.29 10.17 -2.33
CA PHE A 385 12.20 9.12 -1.90
C PHE A 385 11.68 7.73 -2.20
N ASP A 386 10.38 7.46 -1.99
CA ASP A 386 9.74 6.18 -2.31
C ASP A 386 9.90 5.79 -3.79
N LEU A 387 9.64 6.73 -4.71
CA LEU A 387 9.77 6.50 -6.15
C LEU A 387 11.23 6.22 -6.55
N ILE A 388 12.16 7.04 -6.04
CA ILE A 388 13.59 6.91 -6.31
C ILE A 388 14.11 5.58 -5.76
N GLN A 389 13.76 5.23 -4.52
CA GLN A 389 14.19 3.98 -3.89
C GLN A 389 13.62 2.77 -4.63
N THR A 390 12.34 2.82 -5.01
CA THR A 390 11.73 1.73 -5.78
C THR A 390 12.48 1.51 -7.10
N LYS A 391 12.81 2.60 -7.80
CA LYS A 391 13.58 2.53 -9.04
C LYS A 391 14.99 1.96 -8.80
N GLN A 392 15.69 2.41 -7.76
CA GLN A 392 17.02 1.88 -7.39
C GLN A 392 16.97 0.38 -7.10
N LEU A 393 15.94 -0.09 -6.38
CA LEU A 393 15.72 -1.51 -6.13
C LEU A 393 15.50 -2.28 -7.43
N GLN A 394 14.64 -1.76 -8.32
CA GLN A 394 14.34 -2.40 -9.59
C GLN A 394 15.58 -2.49 -10.47
N GLU A 395 16.33 -1.39 -10.61
CA GLU A 395 17.58 -1.32 -11.39
C GLU A 395 18.63 -2.30 -10.85
N ALA A 396 18.85 -2.31 -9.53
CA ALA A 396 19.80 -3.21 -8.88
C ALA A 396 19.46 -4.70 -9.03
N LEU A 397 18.18 -5.03 -9.23
CA LEU A 397 17.69 -6.40 -9.33
C LEU A 397 17.34 -6.87 -10.75
N THR A 398 17.53 -6.02 -11.78
CA THR A 398 17.15 -6.33 -13.17
C THR A 398 17.72 -7.67 -13.66
N THR A 399 19.00 -7.94 -13.36
CA THR A 399 19.74 -9.14 -13.78
C THR A 399 19.75 -10.26 -12.73
N HIS A 400 19.18 -10.02 -11.55
CA HIS A 400 19.28 -10.93 -10.41
C HIS A 400 18.24 -12.05 -10.50
N ALA A 401 18.69 -13.31 -10.54
CA ALA A 401 17.83 -14.50 -10.68
C ALA A 401 16.70 -14.57 -9.62
N ARG A 402 16.98 -14.06 -8.41
CA ARG A 402 16.05 -14.06 -7.26
C ARG A 402 15.37 -12.70 -6.98
N ARG A 403 15.26 -11.81 -7.98
CA ARG A 403 14.72 -10.43 -7.81
C ARG A 403 13.39 -10.35 -7.08
N ASN A 404 12.47 -11.28 -7.33
CA ASN A 404 11.15 -11.30 -6.71
C ASN A 404 11.24 -11.64 -5.21
N THR A 405 12.08 -12.62 -4.85
CA THR A 405 12.33 -12.98 -3.44
C THR A 405 12.92 -11.80 -2.68
N ILE A 406 13.93 -11.14 -3.25
CA ILE A 406 14.60 -9.99 -2.60
C ILE A 406 13.63 -8.81 -2.44
N THR A 407 12.84 -8.53 -3.46
CA THR A 407 11.79 -7.50 -3.40
C THR A 407 10.76 -7.82 -2.30
N ALA A 408 10.39 -9.10 -2.15
CA ALA A 408 9.50 -9.54 -1.07
C ALA A 408 10.12 -9.39 0.34
N LEU A 409 11.44 -9.57 0.48
CA LEU A 409 12.15 -9.31 1.75
C LEU A 409 12.10 -7.83 2.13
N GLN A 410 12.25 -6.91 1.17
CA GLN A 410 12.07 -5.47 1.43
C GLN A 410 10.65 -5.16 1.93
N TYR A 411 9.61 -5.69 1.28
CA TYR A 411 8.23 -5.49 1.75
C TYR A 411 8.03 -6.08 3.16
N THR A 412 8.66 -7.21 3.46
CA THR A 412 8.63 -7.80 4.80
C THR A 412 9.24 -6.85 5.84
N MET A 413 10.38 -6.21 5.54
CA MET A 413 10.97 -5.20 6.43
C MET A 413 10.03 -4.00 6.67
N GLN A 414 9.36 -3.53 5.62
CA GLN A 414 8.37 -2.44 5.72
C GLN A 414 7.18 -2.86 6.60
N SER A 415 6.64 -4.07 6.41
CA SER A 415 5.54 -4.59 7.23
C SER A 415 5.94 -4.75 8.70
N VAL A 416 7.17 -5.19 8.98
CA VAL A 416 7.68 -5.27 10.36
C VAL A 416 7.82 -3.88 10.98
N ALA A 417 8.30 -2.89 10.23
CA ALA A 417 8.36 -1.51 10.69
C ALA A 417 6.98 -0.91 10.99
N ASP A 418 5.98 -1.19 10.14
CA ASP A 418 4.60 -0.78 10.38
C ASP A 418 3.97 -1.50 11.59
N LEU A 419 4.31 -2.78 11.80
CA LEU A 419 3.89 -3.52 13.01
C LEU A 419 4.50 -2.92 14.28
N MET A 420 5.78 -2.53 14.23
CA MET A 420 6.45 -1.83 15.33
C MET A 420 5.80 -0.47 15.62
N LYS A 421 5.34 0.25 14.59
CA LYS A 421 4.57 1.50 14.76
C LYS A 421 3.31 1.25 15.59
N TYR A 422 2.50 0.24 15.24
CA TYR A 422 1.30 -0.08 16.01
C TYR A 422 1.62 -0.59 17.42
N MET A 423 2.68 -1.38 17.59
CA MET A 423 3.11 -1.83 18.91
C MET A 423 3.50 -0.65 19.80
N MET A 424 4.25 0.31 19.25
CA MET A 424 4.61 1.55 19.92
C MET A 424 3.37 2.33 20.37
N THR A 425 2.34 2.46 19.53
CA THR A 425 1.13 3.23 19.87
C THR A 425 0.17 2.48 20.79
N MET A 426 0.24 1.15 20.84
CA MET A 426 -0.43 0.36 21.88
C MET A 426 0.24 0.55 23.25
N ILE A 427 1.58 0.54 23.31
CA ILE A 427 2.34 0.81 24.53
C ILE A 427 2.11 2.25 24.98
N LEU A 428 2.23 3.21 24.07
CA LEU A 428 2.02 4.65 24.28
C LEU A 428 0.57 5.05 23.96
N SER A 429 -0.39 4.35 24.57
CA SER A 429 -1.82 4.49 24.23
C SER A 429 -2.47 5.79 24.74
N ARG A 430 -1.85 6.45 25.72
CA ARG A 430 -2.34 7.72 26.28
C ARG A 430 -1.98 8.89 25.37
N PRO A 431 -2.93 9.77 25.01
CA PRO A 431 -2.63 10.92 24.14
C PRO A 431 -1.54 11.86 24.67
N SER A 432 -1.39 11.98 26.00
CA SER A 432 -0.32 12.77 26.62
C SER A 432 1.10 12.22 26.36
N GLU A 433 1.21 10.92 26.08
CA GLU A 433 2.47 10.23 25.78
C GLU A 433 2.80 10.24 24.29
N PHE A 434 1.87 10.66 23.43
CA PHE A 434 2.03 10.63 21.96
C PHE A 434 3.26 11.41 21.47
N ARG A 435 3.70 12.45 22.20
CA ARG A 435 4.95 13.16 21.89
C ARG A 435 6.18 12.25 21.83
N TRP A 436 6.21 11.17 22.62
CA TRP A 436 7.28 10.17 22.62
C TRP A 436 7.21 9.29 21.37
N ALA A 437 6.00 8.90 20.95
CA ALA A 437 5.78 8.21 19.68
C ALA A 437 6.23 9.08 18.49
N GLY A 438 5.93 10.38 18.55
CA GLY A 438 6.43 11.37 17.58
C GLY A 438 7.95 11.47 17.54
N LEU A 439 8.61 11.48 18.71
CA LEU A 439 10.08 11.49 18.79
C LEU A 439 10.72 10.23 18.22
N ILE A 440 10.21 9.04 18.58
CA ILE A 440 10.69 7.76 18.02
C ILE A 440 10.54 7.75 16.51
N SER A 441 9.42 8.25 15.99
CA SER A 441 9.18 8.38 14.54
C SER A 441 10.18 9.32 13.86
N PHE A 442 10.45 10.48 14.46
CA PHE A 442 11.44 11.42 13.96
C PHE A 442 12.86 10.82 13.96
N LEU A 443 13.22 10.09 15.02
CA LEU A 443 14.50 9.38 15.11
C LEU A 443 14.59 8.24 14.09
N SER A 444 13.50 7.51 13.84
CA SER A 444 13.46 6.46 12.81
C SER A 444 13.68 7.04 11.42
N VAL A 445 12.98 8.12 11.08
CA VAL A 445 13.15 8.85 9.80
C VAL A 445 14.58 9.37 9.64
N THR A 446 15.14 9.99 10.69
CA THR A 446 16.52 10.50 10.68
C THR A 446 17.53 9.37 10.55
N SER A 447 17.29 8.23 11.22
CA SER A 447 18.12 7.03 11.08
C SER A 447 18.06 6.49 9.66
N GLY A 448 16.89 6.50 9.01
CA GLY A 448 16.74 6.20 7.59
C GLY A 448 17.62 7.11 6.72
N ALA A 449 17.57 8.42 6.94
CA ALA A 449 18.40 9.38 6.23
C ALA A 449 19.90 9.11 6.38
N VAL A 450 20.35 8.76 7.60
CA VAL A 450 21.74 8.40 7.89
C VAL A 450 22.14 7.09 7.21
N VAL A 451 21.29 6.06 7.26
CA VAL A 451 21.51 4.78 6.57
C VAL A 451 21.60 4.99 5.06
N TYR A 452 20.74 5.85 4.49
CA TYR A 452 20.81 6.22 3.08
C TYR A 452 22.08 7.00 2.73
N ALA A 453 22.56 7.88 3.62
CA ALA A 453 23.84 8.55 3.43
C ALA A 453 25.01 7.54 3.41
N ALA A 454 24.94 6.47 4.21
CA ALA A 454 25.90 5.38 4.17
C ALA A 454 25.83 4.59 2.85
N TYR A 455 24.62 4.36 2.32
CA TYR A 455 24.41 3.81 0.98
C TYR A 455 25.09 4.68 -0.10
N LEU A 456 24.84 6.00 -0.08
CA LEU A 456 25.43 6.96 -1.02
C LEU A 456 26.96 6.95 -0.96
N LYS A 457 27.54 6.89 0.26
CA LYS A 457 28.99 6.78 0.44
C LYS A 457 29.54 5.48 -0.14
N LYS A 458 28.85 4.36 0.04
CA LYS A 458 29.28 3.05 -0.49
C LYS A 458 29.22 3.00 -2.02
N GLU A 459 28.24 3.65 -2.63
CA GLU A 459 28.06 3.67 -4.08
C GLU A 459 29.03 4.63 -4.79
N ARG A 460 29.45 5.74 -4.13
CA ARG A 460 30.24 6.80 -4.78
C ARG A 460 31.60 7.14 -4.15
N GLY A 461 31.93 6.61 -2.97
CA GLY A 461 33.13 6.95 -2.21
C GLY A 461 33.06 8.27 -1.40
N HIS A 462 32.24 9.25 -1.80
CA HIS A 462 32.12 10.57 -1.14
C HIS A 462 30.66 11.05 -1.00
N ILE A 463 30.35 11.77 0.10
CA ILE A 463 28.98 12.22 0.47
C ILE A 463 28.65 13.61 -0.12
N PHE A 464 29.64 14.51 -0.20
CA PHE A 464 29.53 15.84 -0.81
C PHE A 464 30.67 16.02 -1.82
N HIS A 465 30.40 16.67 -2.96
CA HIS A 465 31.50 17.27 -3.73
C HIS A 465 32.01 18.46 -2.94
N SER A 466 33.24 18.37 -2.42
CA SER A 466 33.92 19.58 -2.01
C SER A 466 34.14 20.44 -3.27
N PRO A 467 33.91 21.76 -3.24
CA PRO A 467 34.18 22.63 -4.40
C PRO A 467 35.66 22.58 -4.83
N ALA A 468 36.56 22.06 -3.98
CA ALA A 468 37.96 21.82 -4.33
C ALA A 468 38.16 20.72 -5.40
N GLU A 469 37.26 19.74 -5.49
CA GLU A 469 37.36 18.63 -6.45
C GLU A 469 36.88 19.02 -7.85
N LEU A 470 36.01 20.03 -7.95
CA LEU A 470 35.58 20.60 -9.22
C LEU A 470 36.69 21.48 -9.84
N MET A 471 37.46 22.20 -9.01
CA MET A 471 38.62 22.96 -9.47
C MET A 471 39.79 22.07 -9.92
N ARG A 472 39.95 20.87 -9.34
CA ARG A 472 41.01 19.94 -9.74
C ARG A 472 40.77 19.20 -11.06
N LYS A 473 39.56 19.30 -11.62
CA LYS A 473 39.22 18.81 -12.98
C LYS A 473 39.25 19.91 -14.05
N LEU A 474 39.46 21.16 -13.65
CA LEU A 474 39.53 22.34 -14.52
C LEU A 474 40.95 22.92 -14.63
N ILE A 475 41.92 22.33 -13.93
CA ILE A 475 43.37 22.53 -14.07
C ILE A 475 43.94 21.21 -14.54
#